data_AF-A0A831JZC1-F1
#
_entry.id   AF-A0A831JZC1-F1
#
_cell.length_a   1.000
_cell.length_b   1.000
_cell.length_c   1.000
_cell.angle_alpha   90.00
_cell.angle_beta   90.00
_cell.angle_gamma   90.00
#
_symmetry.space_group_name_H-M   'P 1'
#
loop_
_entity.id
_entity.type
_entity.pdbx_description
1 polymer ?
#
loop_
_entity_poly.entity_id
_entity_poly.type
_entity_poly.pdbx_seq_one_letter_code
_entity_poly.pdbx_strand_id
1 'polypeptide(L)' 'MGLWPPPKNAVIEVLDTAEGEVLSYYIPRAVELTVIEEDRTSRTLVCNAIVSLYEKEVLLSDAVIEELEIEIL' A
#
# COMPACT_ATOMS: atom_id res chain seq x y z
N MET A 1 4.46 -0.72 -11.16
CA MET A 1 3.83 0.50 -10.59
C MET A 1 4.68 1.76 -10.69
N GLY A 2 5.94 1.73 -11.15
CA GLY A 2 6.71 2.97 -11.42
C GLY A 2 7.05 3.82 -10.17
N LEU A 3 6.94 3.24 -8.98
CA LEU A 3 7.24 3.89 -7.69
C LEU A 3 8.72 3.76 -7.28
N TRP A 4 9.53 3.06 -8.09
CA TRP A 4 10.96 2.91 -7.89
C TRP A 4 11.73 3.29 -9.17
N PRO A 5 12.80 4.10 -9.09
CA PRO A 5 13.32 4.77 -7.89
C PRO A 5 12.28 5.71 -7.25
N PRO A 6 12.39 6.04 -5.95
CA PRO A 6 11.37 6.80 -5.24
C PRO A 6 11.08 8.14 -5.95
N PRO A 7 9.80 8.50 -6.16
CA PRO A 7 9.44 9.77 -6.75
C PRO A 7 9.79 10.94 -5.82
N LYS A 8 9.78 12.17 -6.35
CA LYS A 8 10.20 13.37 -5.61
C LYS A 8 9.39 13.66 -4.34
N ASN A 9 8.14 13.19 -4.28
CA ASN A 9 7.26 13.36 -3.14
C ASN A 9 7.36 12.21 -2.11
N ALA A 10 8.28 11.26 -2.31
CA ALA A 10 8.55 10.23 -1.33
C ALA A 10 9.24 10.82 -0.09
N VAL A 11 8.88 10.32 1.08
CA VAL A 11 9.56 10.58 2.35
C VAL A 11 10.03 9.26 2.94
N ILE A 12 11.10 9.31 3.72
CA ILE A 12 11.59 8.13 4.44
C ILE A 12 10.85 8.08 5.77
N GLU A 13 10.21 6.95 6.06
CA GLU A 13 9.60 6.68 7.36
C GLU A 13 10.23 5.45 8.02
N VAL A 14 10.22 5.46 9.34
CA VAL A 14 10.61 4.32 10.18
C VAL A 14 9.35 3.53 10.50
N LEU A 15 9.34 2.26 10.13
CA LEU A 15 8.24 1.34 10.44
C LEU A 15 8.68 0.38 11.53
N ASP A 16 7.87 0.25 12.57
CA ASP A 16 8.03 -0.78 13.58
C ASP A 16 7.56 -2.12 13.03
N THR A 17 8.49 -3.08 12.96
CA THR A 17 8.19 -4.47 12.64
C THR A 17 8.43 -5.34 13.86
N ALA A 18 7.94 -6.59 13.85
CA ALA A 18 8.19 -7.54 14.93
C ALA A 18 9.68 -7.81 15.18
N GLU A 19 10.52 -7.67 14.14
CA GLU A 19 11.97 -7.88 14.21
C GLU A 19 12.76 -6.57 14.47
N GLY A 20 12.07 -5.43 14.57
CA GLY A 20 12.66 -4.12 14.81
C GLY A 20 12.25 -3.06 13.79
N GLU A 21 12.91 -1.91 13.87
CA GLU A 21 12.63 -0.76 13.00
C GLU A 21 13.21 -0.94 11.59
N VAL A 22 12.43 -0.60 10.56
CA VAL A 22 12.85 -0.63 9.16
C VAL A 22 12.58 0.71 8.48
N LEU A 23 13.58 1.23 7.76
CA LEU A 23 13.40 2.40 6.90
C LEU A 23 12.69 2.00 5.60
N SER A 24 11.60 2.71 5.30
CA SER A 24 10.82 2.52 4.07
C SER A 24 10.48 3.85 3.41
N TYR A 25 10.18 3.83 2.12
CA TYR A 25 9.76 5.02 1.38
C TYR A 25 8.23 5.13 1.40
N TYR A 26 7.72 6.12 2.10
CA TYR A 26 6.31 6.49 2.08
C TYR A 26 6.03 7.47 0.94
N ILE A 27 5.01 7.17 0.13
CA ILE A 27 4.61 7.98 -1.02
C ILE A 27 3.12 8.31 -0.87
N PRO A 28 2.77 9.56 -0.55
CA PRO A 28 1.39 9.94 -0.33
C PRO A 28 0.58 9.92 -1.64
N ARG A 29 -0.67 9.43 -1.57
CA ARG A 29 -1.63 9.41 -2.69
C ARG A 29 -1.03 8.89 -4.01
N ALA A 30 -0.33 7.78 -3.94
CA ALA A 30 0.48 7.26 -5.05
C ALA A 30 -0.25 6.27 -5.95
N VAL A 31 -1.33 5.65 -5.44
CA VAL A 31 -1.97 4.50 -6.08
C VAL A 31 -3.47 4.71 -6.13
N GLU A 32 -4.05 4.54 -7.33
CA GLU A 32 -5.48 4.31 -7.50
C GLU A 32 -5.74 2.81 -7.45
N LEU A 33 -6.61 2.39 -6.55
CA LEU A 33 -6.90 0.98 -6.27
C LEU A 33 -8.38 0.70 -6.43
N THR A 34 -8.70 -0.38 -7.12
CA THR A 34 -10.05 -0.94 -7.29
C THR A 34 -9.95 -2.46 -7.21
N VAL A 35 -10.86 -3.09 -6.46
CA VAL A 35 -11.00 -4.55 -6.43
C VAL A 35 -11.95 -4.96 -7.54
N ILE A 36 -11.54 -5.97 -8.31
CA ILE A 36 -12.31 -6.50 -9.44
C ILE A 36 -12.57 -7.98 -9.17
N GLU A 37 -13.84 -8.34 -9.07
CA GLU A 37 -14.35 -9.70 -8.99
C GLU A 37 -15.04 -10.06 -10.31
N GLU A 38 -15.42 -11.33 -10.49
CA GLU A 38 -16.08 -11.78 -11.72
C GLU A 38 -17.43 -11.11 -11.98
N ASP A 39 -18.17 -10.78 -10.91
CA ASP A 39 -19.54 -10.26 -10.96
C ASP A 39 -19.67 -8.79 -10.53
N ARG A 40 -18.63 -8.21 -9.91
CA ARG A 40 -18.68 -6.85 -9.37
C ARG A 40 -17.31 -6.17 -9.32
N THR A 41 -17.33 -4.85 -9.17
CA THR A 41 -16.15 -4.03 -8.89
C THR A 41 -16.42 -3.17 -7.67
N SER A 42 -15.40 -2.98 -6.84
CA SER A 42 -15.48 -2.03 -5.72
C SER A 42 -15.49 -0.58 -6.20
N ARG A 43 -15.67 0.36 -5.26
CA ARG A 43 -15.27 1.75 -5.48
C ARG A 43 -13.76 1.86 -5.71
N THR A 44 -13.35 2.89 -6.44
CA THR A 44 -11.93 3.26 -6.59
C THR A 44 -11.52 4.20 -5.46
N LEU A 45 -10.36 3.94 -4.86
CA LEU A 45 -9.76 4.80 -3.85
C LEU A 45 -8.35 5.23 -4.25
N VAL A 46 -7.94 6.40 -3.77
CA VAL A 46 -6.56 6.88 -3.87
C VAL A 46 -5.88 6.63 -2.52
N CYS A 47 -4.89 5.74 -2.48
CA CYS A 47 -4.15 5.40 -1.27
C CYS A 47 -2.68 5.80 -1.34
N ASN A 48 -2.06 5.82 -0.16
CA ASN A 48 -0.62 5.94 -0.01
C ASN A 48 0.06 4.62 -0.38
N ALA A 49 1.33 4.68 -0.75
CA ALA A 49 2.15 3.50 -0.95
C ALA A 49 3.37 3.54 -0.04
N ILE A 50 3.76 2.38 0.47
CA ILE A 50 5.03 2.17 1.16
C ILE A 50 5.86 1.24 0.29
N VAL A 51 7.07 1.67 -0.06
CA VAL A 51 8.05 0.83 -0.75
C VAL A 51 9.12 0.41 0.26
N SER A 52 9.04 -0.86 0.66
CA SER A 52 10.06 -1.55 1.47
C SER A 52 11.12 -2.14 0.53
N LEU A 53 12.36 -2.20 1.02
CA LEU A 53 13.47 -2.90 0.33
C LEU A 53 13.56 -4.38 0.70
N TYR A 54 12.77 -4.82 1.67
CA TYR A 54 12.81 -6.17 2.25
C TYR A 54 11.61 -7.01 1.81
N GLU A 55 10.44 -6.38 1.63
CA GLU A 55 9.22 -7.06 1.20
C GLU A 55 9.21 -7.30 -0.31
N LYS A 56 8.76 -8.50 -0.71
CA LYS A 56 8.66 -8.91 -2.13
C LYS A 56 7.23 -8.96 -2.63
N GLU A 57 6.27 -8.72 -1.76
CA GLU A 57 4.84 -8.87 -2.04
C GLU A 57 4.14 -7.52 -1.90
N VAL A 58 2.98 -7.41 -2.56
CA VAL A 58 2.09 -6.26 -2.40
C VAL A 58 1.16 -6.58 -1.25
N LEU A 59 1.25 -5.78 -0.20
CA LEU A 59 0.41 -5.91 0.99
C LEU A 59 -0.62 -4.78 1.03
N LEU A 60 -1.80 -5.07 1.57
CA LEU A 60 -2.82 -4.07 1.88
C LEU A 60 -2.82 -3.84 3.38
N SER A 61 -2.81 -2.58 3.80
CA SER A 61 -3.02 -2.23 5.22
C SER A 61 -4.47 -2.48 5.61
N ASP A 62 -4.72 -2.77 6.89
CA ASP A 62 -6.07 -2.93 7.45
C ASP A 62 -7.02 -1.80 7.07
N ALA A 63 -6.56 -0.55 7.09
CA ALA A 63 -7.37 0.61 6.70
C ALA A 63 -7.84 0.57 5.23
N VAL A 64 -7.04 0.01 4.32
CA VAL A 64 -7.40 -0.14 2.90
C VAL A 64 -8.34 -1.33 2.71
N ILE A 65 -8.11 -2.41 3.45
CA ILE A 65 -8.97 -3.60 3.47
C ILE A 65 -10.37 -3.21 3.96
N GLU A 66 -10.45 -2.48 5.08
CA GLU A 66 -11.70 -1.98 5.67
C GLU A 66 -12.42 -1.01 4.72
N GLU A 67 -11.71 -0.03 4.15
CA GLU A 67 -12.30 0.94 3.22
C GLU A 67 -12.84 0.27 1.94
N LEU A 68 -12.24 -0.84 1.51
CA LEU A 68 -12.72 -1.63 0.36
C LEU A 68 -13.74 -2.70 0.73
N GLU A 69 -14.08 -2.83 2.01
CA GLU A 69 -15.02 -3.85 2.51
C GLU A 69 -14.59 -5.28 2.12
N ILE A 70 -13.28 -5.54 2.14
CA ILE A 70 -12.73 -6.88 1.88
C ILE A 70 -12.82 -7.70 3.16
N GLU A 71 -13.54 -8.83 3.10
CA GLU A 71 -13.67 -9.78 4.20
C GLU A 71 -12.94 -11.09 3.86
N ILE A 72 -12.14 -11.59 4.81
CA ILE A 72 -11.43 -12.88 4.71
C ILE A 72 -12.23 -13.90 5.55
N LEU A 73 -12.68 -14.99 4.92
CA LEU A 73 -13.44 -16.07 5.55
C LEU A 73 -12.55 -17.21 6.05
#